data_AF-A0AB37M6E7-F1
#
_entry.id   AF-A0AB37M6E7-F1
#
_cell.length_a   1.000
_cell.length_b   1.000
_cell.length_c   1.000
_cell.angle_alpha   90.00
_cell.angle_beta   90.00
_cell.angle_gamma   90.00
#
_symmetry.space_group_name_H-M   'P 1'
#
loop_
_entity.id
_entity.type
_entity.pdbx_description
1 polymer ?
#
loop_
_entity_poly.entity_id
_entity_poly.type
_entity_poly.pdbx_seq_one_letter_code
_entity_poly.pdbx_strand_id
1 'polypeptide(L)' 'YLLMQGQADGEVFDILETKFNWQRDNGFIQSLTDSVIDFEYRSRKQAEALERARLLNEQAELLRKEADKLGKP' A
#
# COMPACT_ATOMS: atom_id res chain seq x y z
N TYR A 1 4.83 -8.56 -27.95
CA TYR A 1 4.52 -9.94 -28.36
C TYR A 1 5.81 -10.74 -28.37
N LEU A 2 5.92 -11.77 -27.53
CA LEU A 2 7.04 -12.73 -27.56
C LEU A 2 6.66 -13.83 -28.55
N LEU A 3 7.36 -13.90 -29.69
CA LEU A 3 7.27 -15.04 -30.60
C LEU A 3 8.20 -16.14 -30.08
N MET A 4 7.61 -17.19 -29.50
CA MET A 4 8.34 -18.39 -29.11
C MET A 4 8.38 -19.33 -30.33
N GLN A 5 9.60 -19.66 -30.79
CA GLN A 5 9.78 -20.67 -31.83
C GLN A 5 9.91 -22.06 -31.20
N GLY A 6 8.92 -22.92 -31.45
CA GLY A 6 8.92 -24.32 -31.05
C GLY A 6 7.62 -25.00 -31.50
N GLN A 7 7.73 -26.23 -32.01
CA GLN A 7 6.61 -27.05 -32.51
C GLN A 7 5.74 -27.50 -31.32
N ALA A 8 4.71 -26.72 -31.00
CA ALA A 8 3.67 -27.10 -30.06
C ALA A 8 2.34 -27.24 -30.83
N ASP A 9 1.66 -28.37 -30.67
CA ASP A 9 0.35 -28.59 -31.28
C ASP A 9 -0.70 -27.65 -30.66
N GLY A 10 -1.70 -27.26 -31.45
CA GLY A 10 -2.72 -26.27 -31.06
C GLY A 10 -3.46 -26.59 -29.76
N GLU A 11 -3.61 -27.86 -29.42
CA GLU A 11 -4.25 -28.32 -28.18
C GLU A 11 -3.41 -28.00 -26.92
N VAL A 12 -2.07 -28.00 -27.04
CA VAL A 12 -1.16 -27.62 -25.96
C VAL A 12 -1.19 -26.09 -25.75
N PHE A 13 -1.38 -25.33 -26.83
CA PHE A 13 -1.57 -23.88 -26.77
C PHE A 13 -2.89 -23.51 -26.07
N ASP A 14 -4.00 -24.16 -26.39
CA ASP A 14 -5.30 -23.91 -25.75
C ASP A 14 -5.27 -24.20 -24.23
N ILE A 15 -4.59 -25.27 -23.81
CA ILE A 15 -4.43 -25.60 -22.39
C ILE A 15 -3.58 -24.57 -21.66
N LEU A 16 -2.49 -24.10 -22.28
CA LEU A 16 -1.61 -23.08 -21.69
C LEU A 16 -2.30 -21.72 -21.62
N GLU A 17 -3.02 -21.31 -22.66
CA GLU A 17 -3.81 -20.08 -22.69
C GLU A 17 -4.95 -20.13 -21.67
N THR A 18 -5.65 -21.26 -21.56
CA THR A 18 -6.65 -21.49 -20.51
C THR A 18 -6.01 -21.41 -19.13
N LYS A 19 -4.87 -22.06 -18.88
CA LYS A 19 -4.17 -21.96 -17.58
C LYS A 19 -3.70 -20.53 -17.27
N PHE A 20 -3.22 -19.78 -18.26
CA PHE A 20 -2.81 -18.38 -18.09
C PHE A 20 -4.00 -17.46 -17.80
N ASN A 21 -5.12 -17.68 -18.50
CA ASN A 21 -6.37 -16.92 -18.31
C ASN A 21 -7.06 -17.28 -16.98
N TRP A 22 -6.99 -18.54 -16.54
CA TRP A 22 -7.47 -18.96 -15.22
C TRP A 22 -6.55 -18.50 -14.07
N GLN A 23 -5.25 -18.27 -14.32
CA GLN A 23 -4.36 -17.62 -13.34
C GLN A 23 -4.62 -16.13 -13.18
N ARG A 24 -5.24 -15.47 -14.17
CA ARG A 24 -5.98 -14.21 -13.96
C ARG A 24 -7.37 -14.49 -13.40
N ASP A 25 -7.45 -15.34 -12.38
CA ASP A 25 -8.68 -15.53 -11.63
C ASP A 25 -9.14 -14.15 -11.16
N ASN A 26 -10.32 -13.73 -11.60
CA ASN A 26 -10.90 -12.45 -11.17
C ASN A 26 -10.97 -12.39 -9.64
N GLY A 27 -11.11 -13.54 -8.96
CA GLY A 27 -10.98 -13.64 -7.50
C GLY A 27 -9.59 -13.28 -6.99
N PHE A 28 -8.51 -13.73 -7.65
CA PHE A 28 -7.15 -13.34 -7.31
C PHE A 28 -6.90 -11.84 -7.52
N ILE A 29 -7.30 -11.30 -8.67
CA ILE A 29 -7.19 -9.87 -8.97
C ILE A 29 -7.98 -9.03 -7.96
N GLN A 30 -9.18 -9.46 -7.60
CA GLN A 30 -10.01 -8.81 -6.60
C GLN A 30 -9.38 -8.88 -5.21
N SER A 31 -8.89 -10.05 -4.80
CA SER A 31 -8.21 -10.21 -3.50
C SER A 31 -6.96 -9.33 -3.37
N LEU A 32 -6.19 -9.18 -4.45
CA LEU A 32 -5.03 -8.30 -4.50
C LEU A 32 -5.45 -6.83 -4.41
N THR A 33 -6.51 -6.46 -5.13
CA THR A 33 -7.06 -5.10 -5.10
C THR A 33 -7.56 -4.73 -3.70
N ASP A 34 -8.32 -5.61 -3.06
CA ASP A 34 -8.82 -5.39 -1.70
C ASP A 34 -7.68 -5.27 -0.69
N SER A 35 -6.64 -6.10 -0.83
CA SER A 35 -5.46 -6.04 0.03
C SER A 35 -4.68 -4.73 -0.14
N VAL A 36 -4.54 -4.23 -1.37
CA VAL A 36 -3.88 -2.94 -1.63
C VAL A 36 -4.68 -1.79 -1.05
N ILE A 37 -6.01 -1.78 -1.24
CA ILE A 37 -6.89 -0.74 -0.69
C ILE A 37 -6.82 -0.69 0.84
N ASP A 38 -6.86 -1.84 1.51
CA ASP A 38 -6.76 -1.91 2.97
C ASP A 38 -5.37 -1.42 3.46
N PHE A 39 -4.30 -1.80 2.76
CA PHE A 39 -2.95 -1.31 3.07
C PHE A 39 -2.83 0.21 2.94
N GLU A 40 -3.33 0.78 1.84
CA GLU A 40 -3.34 2.24 1.62
C GLU A 40 -4.14 2.96 2.70
N TYR A 41 -5.31 2.43 3.05
CA TYR A 41 -6.16 2.98 4.09
C TYR A 41 -5.44 3.03 5.45
N ARG A 42 -4.81 1.92 5.87
CA ARG A 42 -4.08 1.83 7.14
C ARG A 42 -2.85 2.72 7.14
N SER A 43 -2.10 2.74 6.05
CA SER A 43 -0.90 3.57 5.90
C SER A 43 -1.23 5.05 6.03
N ARG A 44 -2.32 5.50 5.38
CA ARG A 44 -2.81 6.88 5.51
C ARG A 44 -3.20 7.20 6.96
N LYS A 45 -3.93 6.31 7.64
CA LYS A 45 -4.34 6.54 9.03
C LYS A 45 -3.16 6.62 9.99
N GLN A 46 -2.13 5.81 9.77
CA GLN A 46 -0.92 5.86 10.56
C GLN A 46 -0.14 7.16 10.33
N ALA A 47 -0.02 7.61 9.08
CA ALA A 47 0.61 8.88 8.74
C ALA A 47 -0.14 10.08 9.36
N GLU A 48 -1.47 10.09 9.30
CA GLU A 48 -2.32 11.11 9.94
C GLU A 48 -2.09 11.16 11.46
N ALA A 49 -2.02 10.00 12.12
CA ALA A 49 -1.77 9.92 13.56
C ALA A 49 -0.37 10.42 13.94
N LEU A 50 0.64 10.09 13.13
CA LEU A 50 2.01 10.54 13.33
C LEU A 50 2.13 12.06 13.20
N GLU A 51 1.49 12.66 12.18
CA GLU A 51 1.52 14.10 12.00
C GLU A 51 0.79 14.84 13.14
N ARG A 52 -0.34 14.30 13.62
CA ARG A 52 -1.02 14.85 14.80
C ARG A 52 -0.13 14.79 16.04
N ALA A 53 0.57 13.68 16.27
CA ALA A 53 1.51 13.55 17.38
C ALA A 53 2.66 14.56 17.26
N ARG A 54 3.18 14.79 16.03
CA ARG A 54 4.22 15.79 15.76
C ARG A 54 3.77 17.20 16.13
N LEU A 55 2.58 17.60 15.70
CA LEU A 55 2.01 18.93 15.99
C LEU A 55 1.77 19.13 17.50
N LEU A 56 1.25 18.12 18.19
CA LEU A 56 1.06 18.20 19.65
C LEU A 56 2.38 18.32 20.40
N ASN A 57 3.41 17.57 19.96
CA ASN A 57 4.73 17.68 20.55
C ASN A 57 5.36 19.06 20.32
N GLU A 58 5.18 19.62 19.12
CA GLU A 58 5.63 20.98 18.80
C GLU A 58 4.92 22.04 19.68
N GLN A 59 3.61 21.90 19.90
CA GLN A 59 2.86 22.77 20.80
C GLN A 59 3.34 22.64 22.25
N ALA A 60 3.57 21.42 22.74
CA ALA A 60 4.08 21.18 24.09
C ALA A 60 5.46 21.82 24.31
N GLU A 61 6.34 21.74 23.30
CA GLU A 61 7.66 22.38 23.31
C GLU A 61 7.58 23.91 23.36
N LEU A 62 6.64 24.52 22.64
CA LEU A 62 6.40 25.96 22.71
C LEU A 62 5.91 26.39 24.09
N LEU A 63 4.92 25.67 24.64
CA LEU A 63 4.40 25.94 25.99
C LEU A 63 5.49 25.79 27.07
N ARG A 64 6.36 24.78 26.94
CA ARG A 64 7.52 24.62 27.83
C ARG A 64 8.44 25.84 27.78
N LYS A 65 8.78 26.31 26.57
CA LYS A 65 9.62 27.51 26.40
C LYS A 65 8.98 28.78 26.96
N GLU A 66 7.66 28.93 26.85
CA GLU A 66 6.93 30.05 27.44
C GLU A 66 6.94 29.99 28.97
N ALA A 67 6.68 28.82 29.55
CA ALA A 67 6.78 28.60 30.99
C ALA A 67 8.19 28.87 31.52
N ASP A 68 9.23 28.42 30.81
CA ASP A 68 10.63 28.65 31.17
C ASP A 68 11.03 30.14 31.11
N LYS A 69 10.34 30.95 30.29
CA LYS A 69 10.51 32.41 30.26
C LYS A 69 9.81 33.10 31.43
N LEU A 70 8.65 32.59 31.85
CA LEU A 70 7.85 33.14 32.94
C LEU A 70 8.36 32.71 34.34
N GLY A 71 9.07 31.58 34.43
CA GLY A 71 9.64 31.05 35.67
C GLY A 71 11.03 31.61 36.04
N LYS A 72 11.59 32.51 35.24
CA LYS A 72 12.83 33.23 35.60
C LYS A 72 12.44 34.46 36.44
N PRO A 73 13.03 34.65 37.64
CA PRO A 73 12.76 35.80 38.49
C PRO A 73 13.21 37.13 37.87
#